data_AF-A0A7X7DBB5-F1
#
_entry.id   AF-A0A7X7DBB5-F1
#
_cell.length_a   1.000
_cell.length_b   1.000
_cell.length_c   1.000
_cell.angle_alpha   90.00
_cell.angle_beta   90.00
_cell.angle_gamma   90.00
#
_symmetry.space_group_name_H-M   'P 1'
#
loop_
_entity.id
_entity.type
_entity.pdbx_description
1 polymer ?
#
loop_
_entity_poly.entity_id
_entity_poly.type
_entity_poly.pdbx_seq_one_letter_code
_entity_poly.pdbx_strand_id
1 'polypeptide(L)' 'ITHYTRILQYIKPDTVHVFVGGRIVDSGGAELADKLESEGYEKYLTAAHA' A
#
# COMPACT_ATOMS: atom_id res chain seq x y z
N ILE A 1 2.38 9.60 4.07
CA ILE A 1 3.08 8.30 4.20
C ILE A 1 2.60 7.67 5.50
N THR A 2 1.97 6.49 5.43
CA THR A 2 1.46 5.76 6.60
C THR A 2 1.77 4.27 6.42
N HIS A 3 2.00 3.57 7.52
CA HIS A 3 2.16 2.11 7.52
C HIS A 3 0.85 1.37 7.77
N TYR A 4 -0.14 2.03 8.37
CA TYR A 4 -1.45 1.47 8.65
C TYR A 4 -2.53 2.18 7.84
N THR A 5 -3.52 1.42 7.39
CA THR A 5 -4.68 1.90 6.60
C THR A 5 -5.69 2.66 7.46
N ARG A 6 -5.56 2.67 8.78
CA ARG A 6 -6.52 3.30 9.70
C ARG A 6 -6.80 4.78 9.42
N ILE A 7 -5.80 5.54 8.96
CA ILE A 7 -6.00 6.95 8.56
C ILE A 7 -6.87 7.08 7.31
N LEU A 8 -6.87 6.08 6.44
CA LEU A 8 -7.64 6.04 5.20
C LEU A 8 -9.14 5.81 5.44
N GLN A 9 -9.53 5.38 6.64
CA GLN A 9 -10.93 5.34 7.08
C GLN A 9 -11.51 6.75 7.28
N TYR A 10 -10.66 7.77 7.49
CA TYR A 10 -11.08 9.16 7.72
C TYR A 10 -10.81 10.06 6.51
N ILE A 11 -9.91 9.64 5.62
CA ILE A 11 -9.49 10.41 4.44
C ILE A 11 -9.46 9.45 3.26
N LYS A 12 -10.31 9.68 2.27
CA LYS A 12 -10.30 8.90 1.04
C LYS A 12 -9.17 9.39 0.13
N PRO A 13 -8.15 8.55 -0.16
CA PRO A 13 -7.11 8.93 -1.10
C PRO A 13 -7.62 8.80 -2.54
N ASP A 14 -7.15 9.70 -3.42
CA ASP A 14 -7.34 9.55 -4.87
C ASP A 14 -6.41 8.49 -5.44
N THR A 15 -5.17 8.47 -4.95
CA THR A 15 -4.12 7.52 -5.35
C THR A 15 -3.37 7.01 -4.13
N VAL A 16 -3.08 5.72 -4.12
CA VAL A 16 -2.27 5.00 -3.14
C VAL A 16 -1.02 4.48 -3.84
N HIS A 17 0.13 4.68 -3.22
CA HIS A 17 1.42 4.17 -3.71
C HIS A 17 2.05 3.26 -2.65
N VAL A 18 2.49 2.07 -3.06
CA VAL A 18 3.21 1.14 -2.19
C VAL A 18 4.71 1.34 -2.40
N PHE A 19 5.40 1.71 -1.33
CA PHE A 19 6.84 2.00 -1.35
C PHE A 19 7.60 0.92 -0.58
N VAL A 20 8.48 0.20 -1.27
CA VAL A 20 9.31 -0.87 -0.67
C VAL A 20 10.71 -0.81 -1.26
N GLY A 21 11.73 -0.94 -0.40
CA GLY A 21 13.13 -1.02 -0.84
C GLY A 21 13.62 0.23 -1.61
N GLY A 22 13.10 1.42 -1.29
CA GLY A 22 13.52 2.67 -1.95
C GLY A 22 12.81 2.98 -3.28
N ARG A 23 11.85 2.15 -3.71
CA ARG A 23 11.08 2.34 -4.95
C ARG A 23 9.58 2.17 -4.73
N ILE A 24 8.79 2.77 -5.61
CA ILE A 24 7.36 2.48 -5.71
C ILE A 24 7.22 1.16 -6.47
N VAL A 25 6.57 0.18 -5.84
CA VAL A 25 6.40 -1.18 -6.39
C VAL A 25 4.96 -1.44 -6.86
N ASP A 26 4.00 -0.65 -6.39
CA ASP A 26 2.61 -0.73 -6.81
C ASP A 26 1.90 0.62 -6.65
N SER A 27 0.85 0.86 -7.42
CA SER A 27 0.05 2.08 -7.40
C SER A 27 -1.38 1.80 -7.83
N GLY A 28 -2.35 2.40 -7.15
CA GLY A 28 -3.77 2.18 -7.41
C GLY A 28 -4.64 3.21 -6.72
N GLY A 29 -5.96 3.03 -6.78
CA GLY A 29 -6.90 3.87 -6.04
C GLY A 29 -7.05 3.43 -4.57
N ALA A 30 -8.13 3.86 -3.93
CA ALA A 30 -8.43 3.51 -2.54
C ALA A 30 -8.59 2.00 -2.33
N GLU A 31 -9.01 1.24 -3.35
CA GLU A 31 -9.12 -0.22 -3.31
C GLU A 31 -7.79 -0.93 -3.03
N LEU A 32 -6.67 -0.31 -3.37
CA LEU A 32 -5.35 -0.84 -3.06
C LEU A 32 -5.10 -0.85 -1.55
N ALA A 33 -5.62 0.14 -0.83
CA ALA A 33 -5.52 0.18 0.63
C ALA A 33 -6.35 -0.94 1.29
N ASP A 34 -7.58 -1.16 0.84
CA ASP A 34 -8.43 -2.24 1.36
C ASP A 34 -7.80 -3.62 1.12
N LYS A 35 -7.16 -3.79 -0.03
CA LYS A 35 -6.40 -5.00 -0.36
C LYS A 35 -5.18 -5.19 0.54
N LEU A 36 -4.47 -4.12 0.86
CA LEU A 36 -3.32 -4.16 1.78
C LEU A 36 -3.73 -4.52 3.22
N GLU A 37 -4.90 -4.06 3.66
CA GLU A 37 -5.42 -4.38 4.99
C GLU A 37 -5.85 -5.85 5.11
N SER A 38 -6.45 -6.40 4.05
CA SER A 38 -6.97 -7.78 4.03
C SER A 38 -5.92 -8.85 3.73
N GLU A 39 -5.04 -8.61 2.76
CA GLU A 39 -4.02 -9.57 2.32
C GLU A 39 -2.67 -9.39 3.04
N GLY A 40 -2.48 -8.26 3.72
CA GLY A 40 -1.20 -7.87 4.31
C GLY A 40 -0.18 -7.38 3.29
N TYR A 41 1.00 -7.00 3.79
CA TYR A 41 2.07 -6.37 3.01
C TYR A 41 3.07 -7.37 2.42
N GLU A 42 2.98 -8.66 2.76
CA GLU A 42 3.99 -9.68 2.44
C GLU A 42 4.26 -9.82 0.93
N LYS A 43 3.22 -9.74 0.11
CA LYS A 43 3.33 -9.82 -1.36
C LYS A 43 4.25 -8.75 -1.99
N TYR A 44 4.47 -7.63 -1.30
CA TYR A 44 5.32 -6.55 -1.79
C TYR A 44 6.74 -6.60 -1.21
N LEU A 45 6.96 -7.34 -0.12
CA LEU A 45 8.28 -7.54 0.45
C LEU A 45 9.17 -8.41 -0.45
N THR A 46 8.59 -9.41 -1.13
CA THR A 46 9.27 -10.25 -2.12
C THR A 46 9.68 -9.47 -3.37
N ALA A 47 8.87 -8.49 -3.80
CA ALA A 47 9.15 -7.67 -4.98
C ALA A 47 10.39 -6.77 -4.82
N ALA A 48 10.80 -6.46 -3.58
CA ALA A 48 11.96 -5.60 -3.32
C ALA A 48 13.29 -6.35 -3.32
N HIS A 49 13.28 -7.67 -3.13
CA HIS A 49 14.47 -8.53 -3.08
C HIS A 49 14.83 -9.21 -4.41
N ALA A 50 14.04 -8.99 -5.46
CA ALA A 50 14.35 -9.35 -6.85
C ALA A 50 14.89 -8.14 -7.62
#